data_AF-Q0CJ79-F1
#
_entry.id   AF-Q0CJ79-F1
#
_cell.length_a   1.000
_cell.length_b   1.000
_cell.length_c   1.000
_cell.angle_alpha   90.00
_cell.angle_beta   90.00
_cell.angle_gamma   90.00
#
_symmetry.space_group_name_H-M   'P 1'
#
loop_
_entity.id
_entity.type
_entity.pdbx_description
1 polymer ?
#
loop_
_entity_poly.entity_id
_entity_poly.type
_entity_poly.pdbx_seq_one_letter_code
_entity_poly.pdbx_strand_id
1 'polypeptide(L)'
;MTVTRQVSPAASATTISSTVNSTTREGDPAETYSFTIVNQSGVSQSYAIFCKEPAVHPPAHGLVSHAVLVAHGVASGSGTAFLALPRTELYALCGTNYMDGSVQVRVLDRRQVSLGTGSSDTLRHGTTCVTQVTSATPSFDLWGGAADDRGEVGAFCIETGADFTYEQAAAKNFILGLGLSSSGHELVGLYASFTPVPRTTYQIWPSKTFYVVPERTEVNAPRTATDLRTAYEIDFTMRLPHVQLQKYVSFSISYDWTERVKPEVGCQVRLIWVERMPSQAEKASDSNGYA
;
A
#
# COMPACT_ATOMS: atom_id res chain seq x y z
N MET A 1 11.86 -55.49 4.66
CA MET A 1 11.68 -54.28 5.50
C MET A 1 11.37 -53.14 4.56
N THR A 2 10.10 -52.74 4.48
CA THR A 2 9.63 -51.75 3.50
C THR A 2 9.95 -50.37 4.05
N VAL A 3 10.92 -49.68 3.45
CA VAL A 3 11.21 -48.27 3.76
C VAL A 3 10.29 -47.42 2.89
N THR A 4 9.19 -46.99 3.46
CA THR A 4 8.33 -45.96 2.86
C THR A 4 9.06 -44.63 2.97
N ARG A 5 9.66 -44.18 1.87
CA ARG A 5 10.30 -42.87 1.78
C ARG A 5 9.22 -41.80 1.71
N GLN A 6 8.94 -41.15 2.83
CA GLN A 6 8.09 -39.96 2.85
C GLN A 6 8.85 -38.85 2.14
N VAL A 7 8.46 -38.55 0.90
CA VAL A 7 8.96 -37.40 0.15
C VAL A 7 8.45 -36.16 0.88
N SER A 8 9.38 -35.32 1.38
CA SER A 8 9.05 -34.01 1.94
C SER A 8 8.15 -33.25 0.95
N PRO A 9 7.06 -32.60 1.40
CA PRO A 9 6.30 -31.74 0.51
C PRO A 9 7.24 -30.64 0.00
N ALA A 10 7.30 -30.46 -1.31
CA ALA A 10 8.00 -29.33 -1.91
C ALA A 10 7.56 -28.04 -1.22
N ALA A 11 8.53 -27.21 -0.84
CA ALA A 11 8.28 -25.93 -0.21
C ALA A 11 7.28 -25.14 -1.06
N SER A 12 6.11 -24.92 -0.47
CA SER A 12 4.98 -24.36 -1.15
C SER A 12 5.17 -22.85 -1.32
N ALA A 13 5.17 -22.39 -2.58
CA ALA A 13 5.36 -20.98 -2.90
C ALA A 13 4.03 -20.22 -2.85
N THR A 14 4.05 -18.96 -2.43
CA THR A 14 2.93 -18.03 -2.68
C THR A 14 3.24 -17.30 -3.98
N THR A 15 2.25 -17.20 -4.86
CA THR A 15 2.35 -16.38 -6.06
C THR A 15 1.57 -15.10 -5.83
N ILE A 16 2.26 -13.97 -5.91
CA ILE A 16 1.65 -12.65 -5.89
C ILE A 16 1.79 -12.07 -7.28
N SER A 17 0.67 -11.65 -7.86
CA SER A 17 0.63 -10.89 -9.09
C SER A 17 -0.01 -9.53 -8.89
N SER A 18 0.54 -8.53 -9.57
CA SER A 18 -0.01 -7.18 -9.60
C SER A 18 -0.22 -6.74 -11.05
N THR A 19 -1.27 -5.97 -11.26
CA THR A 19 -1.56 -5.33 -12.54
C THR A 19 -2.06 -3.91 -12.32
N VAL A 20 -1.73 -3.04 -13.28
CA VAL A 20 -2.43 -1.77 -13.43
C VAL A 20 -3.55 -2.03 -14.42
N ASN A 21 -4.80 -1.95 -13.95
CA ASN A 21 -5.94 -2.00 -14.85
C ASN A 21 -6.23 -0.57 -15.31
N SER A 22 -5.74 -0.22 -16.50
CA SER A 22 -6.09 1.02 -17.22
C SER A 22 -6.83 0.64 -18.49
N THR A 23 -8.11 0.28 -18.38
CA THR A 23 -8.93 -0.05 -19.56
C THR A 23 -9.45 1.18 -20.31
N THR A 24 -9.15 2.39 -19.85
CA THR A 24 -9.68 3.62 -20.44
C THR A 24 -8.68 4.78 -20.37
N ARG A 25 -8.90 5.76 -21.26
CA ARG A 25 -8.02 6.92 -21.52
C ARG A 25 -7.55 7.60 -20.23
N GLU A 26 -6.33 8.14 -20.27
CA GLU A 26 -5.76 9.01 -19.22
C GLU A 26 -6.80 10.06 -18.77
N GLY A 27 -7.30 9.93 -17.54
CA GLY A 27 -8.36 10.79 -16.97
C GLY A 27 -9.67 10.10 -16.58
N ASP A 28 -9.82 8.79 -16.75
CA ASP A 28 -11.03 8.07 -16.29
C ASP A 28 -10.98 7.77 -14.76
N PRO A 29 -12.09 7.91 -14.02
CA PRO A 29 -12.12 7.83 -12.55
C PRO A 29 -11.89 6.41 -11.96
N ALA A 30 -11.59 5.40 -12.78
CA ALA A 30 -11.50 3.99 -12.37
C ALA A 30 -10.07 3.42 -12.40
N GLU A 31 -9.04 4.26 -12.40
CA GLU A 31 -7.66 3.78 -12.32
C GLU A 31 -7.37 3.15 -10.93
N THR A 32 -7.00 1.86 -10.90
CA THR A 32 -6.74 1.12 -9.66
C THR A 32 -5.39 0.38 -9.67
N TYR A 33 -4.77 0.26 -8.51
CA TYR A 33 -3.74 -0.74 -8.25
C TYR A 33 -4.43 -2.05 -7.87
N SER A 34 -4.21 -3.10 -8.64
CA SER A 34 -4.80 -4.41 -8.41
C SER A 34 -3.76 -5.42 -7.93
N PHE A 35 -4.10 -6.16 -6.88
CA PHE A 35 -3.29 -7.23 -6.29
C PHE A 35 -4.10 -8.53 -6.33
N THR A 36 -3.49 -9.58 -6.87
CA THR A 36 -4.02 -10.94 -6.80
C THR A 36 -3.01 -11.81 -6.06
N ILE A 37 -3.43 -12.36 -4.92
CA ILE A 37 -2.59 -13.22 -4.08
C ILE A 37 -3.15 -14.63 -4.16
N VAL A 38 -2.36 -15.58 -4.68
CA VAL A 38 -2.72 -16.99 -4.70
C VAL A 38 -1.89 -17.72 -3.65
N ASN A 39 -2.57 -18.17 -2.59
CA ASN A 39 -1.97 -18.97 -1.53
C ASN A 39 -1.81 -20.41 -2.00
N GLN A 40 -0.61 -20.76 -2.47
CA GLN A 40 -0.28 -22.15 -2.80
C GLN A 40 0.37 -22.87 -1.62
N SER A 41 0.44 -22.23 -0.43
CA SER A 41 0.98 -22.86 0.77
C SER A 41 0.10 -24.01 1.27
N GLY A 42 0.69 -24.94 2.02
CA GLY A 42 -0.04 -26.05 2.64
C GLY A 42 -0.96 -25.64 3.80
N VAL A 43 -1.03 -24.35 4.15
CA VAL A 43 -1.82 -23.83 5.28
C VAL A 43 -2.62 -22.59 4.87
N SER A 44 -3.71 -22.31 5.58
CA SER A 44 -4.43 -21.04 5.42
C SER A 44 -3.55 -19.88 5.89
N GLN A 45 -3.54 -18.76 5.17
CA GLN A 45 -2.66 -17.63 5.44
C GLN A 45 -3.38 -16.28 5.36
N SER A 46 -2.93 -15.32 6.16
CA SER A 46 -3.33 -13.92 6.07
C SER A 46 -2.28 -13.09 5.34
N TYR A 47 -2.73 -12.03 4.69
CA TYR A 47 -1.88 -11.10 3.97
C TYR A 47 -2.28 -9.67 4.31
N ALA A 48 -1.30 -8.80 4.49
CA ALA A 48 -1.50 -7.36 4.68
C ALA A 48 -0.75 -6.58 3.59
N ILE A 49 -1.41 -5.56 3.05
CA ILE A 49 -0.82 -4.62 2.08
C ILE A 49 -0.47 -3.33 2.83
N PHE A 50 0.79 -2.98 2.79
CA PHE A 50 1.32 -1.69 3.24
C PHE A 50 1.72 -0.88 2.03
N CYS A 51 1.70 0.44 2.16
CA CYS A 51 2.40 1.26 1.20
C CYS A 51 3.78 1.66 1.72
N LYS A 52 4.75 1.86 0.83
CA LYS A 52 5.96 2.60 1.16
C LYS A 52 5.61 4.01 1.61
N GLU A 53 6.34 4.47 2.62
CA GLU A 53 6.22 5.83 3.16
C GLU A 53 6.23 6.86 2.02
N PRO A 54 5.29 7.82 2.01
CA PRO A 54 5.29 8.89 1.01
C PRO A 54 6.54 9.76 1.18
N ALA A 55 6.98 10.42 0.10
CA ALA A 55 7.95 11.48 0.26
C ALA A 55 7.24 12.71 0.85
N VAL A 56 7.83 13.31 1.88
CA VAL A 56 7.27 14.49 2.56
C VAL A 56 8.35 15.57 2.67
N HIS A 57 8.00 16.80 2.28
CA HIS A 57 8.88 17.97 2.41
C HIS A 57 8.15 19.12 3.14
N PRO A 58 8.74 19.72 4.20
CA PRO A 58 9.97 19.29 4.87
C PRO A 58 9.82 17.89 5.49
N PRO A 59 10.92 17.21 5.86
CA PRO A 59 10.86 15.87 6.43
C PRO A 59 9.92 15.80 7.65
N ALA A 60 9.04 14.80 7.64
CA ALA A 60 8.07 14.58 8.72
C ALA A 60 8.67 13.81 9.90
N HIS A 61 8.25 14.16 11.12
CA HIS A 61 8.62 13.44 12.33
C HIS A 61 7.70 12.25 12.59
N GLY A 62 8.26 11.06 12.84
CA GLY A 62 7.48 9.87 13.16
C GLY A 62 6.61 9.38 12.01
N LEU A 63 7.07 9.55 10.76
CA LEU A 63 6.39 9.02 9.58
C LEU A 63 6.32 7.49 9.68
N VAL A 64 5.11 6.95 9.57
CA VAL A 64 4.84 5.52 9.61
C VAL A 64 3.85 5.13 8.51
N SER A 65 4.08 3.96 7.93
CA SER A 65 3.14 3.32 7.02
C SER A 65 2.13 2.48 7.82
N HIS A 66 0.93 2.31 7.28
CA HIS A 66 -0.09 1.48 7.91
C HIS A 66 -0.53 0.35 6.98
N ALA A 67 -1.08 -0.73 7.57
CA ALA A 67 -1.78 -1.76 6.82
C ALA A 67 -3.02 -1.14 6.17
N VAL A 68 -2.98 -0.96 4.86
CA VAL A 68 -4.01 -0.31 4.04
C VAL A 68 -5.16 -1.29 3.77
N LEU A 69 -4.84 -2.53 3.43
CA LEU A 69 -5.80 -3.61 3.22
C LEU A 69 -5.27 -4.90 3.84
N VAL A 70 -6.19 -5.74 4.29
CA VAL A 70 -5.87 -7.05 4.87
C VAL A 70 -6.79 -8.11 4.27
N ALA A 71 -6.23 -9.29 4.02
CA ALA A 71 -6.96 -10.48 3.61
C ALA A 71 -6.72 -11.58 4.64
N HIS A 72 -7.77 -12.01 5.33
CA HIS A 72 -7.66 -13.05 6.35
C HIS A 72 -8.07 -14.42 5.83
N GLY A 73 -7.37 -15.46 6.30
CA GLY A 73 -7.79 -16.84 6.11
C GLY A 73 -7.83 -17.32 4.66
N VAL A 74 -6.97 -16.79 3.78
CA VAL A 74 -6.88 -17.23 2.39
C VAL A 74 -6.54 -18.73 2.36
N ALA A 75 -7.45 -19.53 1.82
CA ALA A 75 -7.40 -21.00 1.88
C ALA A 75 -6.07 -21.57 1.36
N SER A 76 -5.65 -22.70 1.93
CA SER A 76 -4.44 -23.41 1.50
C SER A 76 -4.55 -23.98 0.09
N GLY A 77 -3.42 -24.14 -0.59
CA GLY A 77 -3.27 -24.85 -1.86
C GLY A 77 -3.74 -24.08 -3.10
N SER A 78 -4.86 -23.38 -3.03
CA SER A 78 -5.42 -22.62 -4.16
C SER A 78 -6.27 -21.40 -3.78
N GLY A 79 -6.28 -21.01 -2.50
CA GLY A 79 -7.06 -19.84 -2.08
C GLY A 79 -6.55 -18.58 -2.77
N THR A 80 -7.47 -17.72 -3.21
CA THR A 80 -7.13 -16.49 -3.92
C THR A 80 -7.75 -15.29 -3.22
N ALA A 81 -6.97 -14.23 -3.02
CA ALA A 81 -7.44 -12.94 -2.55
C ALA A 81 -7.25 -11.89 -3.65
N PHE A 82 -8.28 -11.08 -3.88
CA PHE A 82 -8.27 -9.97 -4.81
C PHE A 82 -8.41 -8.67 -4.01
N LEU A 83 -7.44 -7.77 -4.16
CA LEU A 83 -7.42 -6.49 -3.47
C LEU A 83 -7.22 -5.38 -4.49
N ALA A 84 -7.94 -4.27 -4.35
CA ALA A 84 -7.87 -3.14 -5.27
C ALA A 84 -7.82 -1.83 -4.49
N LEU A 85 -6.97 -0.91 -4.94
CA LEU A 85 -6.80 0.43 -4.37
C LEU A 85 -7.03 1.49 -5.45
N PRO A 86 -7.78 2.56 -5.18
CA PRO A 86 -7.93 3.66 -6.13
C PRO A 86 -6.60 4.41 -6.30
N ARG A 87 -6.31 4.85 -7.53
CA ARG A 87 -5.12 5.66 -7.85
C ARG A 87 -5.36 7.16 -7.70
N THR A 88 -6.60 7.60 -7.90
CA THR A 88 -6.99 9.01 -8.03
C THR A 88 -7.79 9.52 -6.84
N GLU A 89 -8.39 8.63 -6.05
CA GLU A 89 -9.17 9.00 -4.86
C GLU A 89 -8.29 9.05 -3.61
N LEU A 90 -7.52 10.13 -3.50
CA LEU A 90 -6.64 10.39 -2.37
C LEU A 90 -7.27 11.36 -1.38
N TYR A 91 -6.99 11.16 -0.10
CA TYR A 91 -7.50 12.00 0.98
C TYR A 91 -6.36 12.44 1.90
N ALA A 92 -6.24 13.75 2.10
CA ALA A 92 -5.49 14.30 3.22
C ALA A 92 -6.25 14.01 4.52
N LEU A 93 -5.51 13.73 5.58
CA LEU A 93 -6.05 13.38 6.89
C LEU A 93 -5.42 14.27 7.96
N CYS A 94 -6.23 14.68 8.94
CA CYS A 94 -5.74 15.26 10.18
C CYS A 94 -6.59 14.81 11.37
N GLY A 95 -6.03 14.85 12.57
CA GLY A 95 -6.77 14.53 13.78
C GLY A 95 -5.90 13.95 14.89
N THR A 96 -6.45 13.01 15.67
CA THR A 96 -5.75 12.35 16.79
C THR A 96 -5.78 10.84 16.65
N ASN A 97 -4.71 10.17 17.09
CA ASN A 97 -4.61 8.71 17.11
C ASN A 97 -4.04 8.23 18.45
N TYR A 98 -4.91 7.77 19.33
CA TYR A 98 -4.52 7.17 20.61
C TYR A 98 -4.49 5.64 20.48
N MET A 99 -3.42 5.04 20.99
CA MET A 99 -3.26 3.59 21.05
C MET A 99 -2.68 3.19 22.41
N ASP A 100 -3.39 2.34 23.13
CA ASP A 100 -2.96 1.77 24.40
C ASP A 100 -3.34 0.28 24.46
N GLY A 101 -2.33 -0.58 24.31
CA GLY A 101 -2.53 -2.01 24.14
C GLY A 101 -3.45 -2.34 22.97
N SER A 102 -4.61 -2.92 23.25
CA SER A 102 -5.64 -3.27 22.26
C SER A 102 -6.68 -2.17 22.04
N VAL A 103 -6.62 -1.06 22.79
CA VAL A 103 -7.56 0.05 22.64
C VAL A 103 -6.98 1.04 21.62
N GLN A 104 -7.69 1.24 20.52
CA GLN A 104 -7.37 2.25 19.53
C GLN A 104 -8.54 3.22 19.41
N VAL A 105 -8.25 4.51 19.62
CA VAL A 105 -9.21 5.59 19.40
C VAL A 105 -8.63 6.53 18.37
N ARG A 106 -9.38 6.77 17.30
CA ARG A 106 -8.96 7.67 16.24
C ARG A 106 -10.08 8.63 15.88
N VAL A 107 -9.76 9.92 15.95
CA VAL A 107 -10.64 11.00 15.51
C VAL A 107 -9.98 11.62 14.29
N LEU A 108 -10.62 11.54 13.14
CA LEU A 108 -10.06 12.01 11.88
C LEU A 108 -11.03 12.90 11.14
N ASP A 109 -10.51 14.02 10.67
CA ASP A 109 -11.06 14.78 9.56
C ASP A 109 -10.36 14.37 8.26
N ARG A 110 -11.10 14.42 7.15
CA ARG A 110 -10.64 13.93 5.84
C ARG A 110 -11.05 14.91 4.76
N ARG A 111 -10.12 15.14 3.84
CA ARG A 111 -10.36 16.00 2.69
C ARG A 111 -9.84 15.34 1.43
N GLN A 112 -10.69 15.21 0.42
CA GLN A 112 -10.25 14.72 -0.88
C GLN A 112 -9.22 15.69 -1.47
N VAL A 113 -8.14 15.15 -2.02
CA VAL A 113 -7.06 15.93 -2.61
C VAL A 113 -6.77 15.48 -4.03
N SER A 114 -6.41 16.44 -4.86
CA SER A 114 -5.80 16.19 -6.16
C SER A 114 -4.31 16.47 -6.09
N LEU A 115 -3.52 15.68 -6.81
CA LEU A 115 -2.07 15.91 -6.94
C LEU A 115 -1.81 16.96 -8.00
N GLY A 116 -0.72 17.72 -7.85
CA GLY A 116 -0.29 18.64 -8.88
C GLY A 116 0.10 17.90 -10.16
N THR A 117 -0.13 18.52 -11.31
CA THR A 117 0.16 17.95 -12.64
C THR A 117 0.80 18.97 -13.56
N GLY A 118 1.39 18.51 -14.66
CA GLY A 118 2.02 19.36 -15.67
C GLY A 118 3.52 19.57 -15.46
N SER A 119 4.07 20.50 -16.23
CA SER A 119 5.45 21.00 -16.16
C SER A 119 5.47 22.42 -15.59
N SER A 120 6.64 23.04 -15.42
CA SER A 120 6.77 24.42 -14.89
C SER A 120 5.82 25.42 -15.54
N ASP A 121 5.60 25.30 -16.86
CA ASP A 121 4.84 26.26 -17.65
C ASP A 121 3.35 25.88 -17.77
N THR A 122 2.99 24.67 -17.36
CA THR A 122 1.62 24.11 -17.42
C THR A 122 1.15 23.60 -16.06
N LEU A 123 1.79 24.07 -14.99
CA LEU A 123 1.61 23.55 -13.64
C LEU A 123 0.18 23.81 -13.18
N ARG A 124 -0.54 22.73 -12.93
CA ARG A 124 -1.75 22.75 -12.13
C ARG A 124 -1.37 22.30 -10.74
N HIS A 125 -1.47 23.20 -9.77
CA HIS A 125 -1.13 22.87 -8.39
C HIS A 125 -2.07 21.80 -7.81
N GLY A 126 -1.49 20.99 -6.93
CA GLY A 126 -2.24 20.05 -6.12
C GLY A 126 -2.96 20.73 -4.97
N THR A 127 -3.99 20.06 -4.46
CA THR A 127 -4.88 20.59 -3.42
C THR A 127 -4.11 20.99 -2.17
N THR A 128 -4.44 22.14 -1.58
CA THR A 128 -3.91 22.58 -0.28
C THR A 128 -4.95 22.47 0.82
N CYS A 129 -4.61 21.73 1.86
CA CYS A 129 -5.45 21.54 3.04
C CYS A 129 -4.86 22.34 4.21
N VAL A 130 -5.54 23.39 4.64
CA VAL A 130 -5.13 24.16 5.82
C VAL A 130 -5.72 23.49 7.06
N THR A 131 -4.91 23.27 8.08
CA THR A 131 -5.32 22.67 9.35
C THR A 131 -5.44 23.73 10.44
N GLN A 132 -6.42 23.52 11.30
CA GLN A 132 -6.66 24.27 12.51
C GLN A 132 -6.90 23.31 13.67
N VAL A 133 -6.64 23.75 14.89
CA VAL A 133 -6.80 23.01 16.13
C VAL A 133 -7.85 23.72 16.95
N THR A 134 -9.11 23.44 16.66
CA THR A 134 -10.25 23.89 17.47
C THR A 134 -10.56 22.80 18.49
N SER A 135 -10.54 23.14 19.79
CA SER A 135 -10.88 22.18 20.86
C SER A 135 -9.96 20.95 20.97
N ALA A 136 -8.65 21.15 20.83
CA ALA A 136 -7.61 20.12 21.05
C ALA A 136 -7.60 18.94 20.08
N THR A 137 -8.28 19.01 18.93
CA THR A 137 -8.16 18.05 17.84
C THR A 137 -7.93 18.82 16.53
N PRO A 138 -6.94 18.44 15.70
CA PRO A 138 -6.79 19.02 14.37
C PRO A 138 -7.99 18.71 13.48
N SER A 139 -8.44 19.70 12.74
CA SER A 139 -9.42 19.59 11.66
C SER A 139 -8.97 20.43 10.47
N PHE A 140 -9.52 20.15 9.29
CA PHE A 140 -9.29 21.00 8.13
C PHE A 140 -10.18 22.23 8.19
N ASP A 141 -9.63 23.38 7.82
CA ASP A 141 -10.41 24.60 7.66
C ASP A 141 -11.20 24.59 6.34
N LEU A 142 -12.15 25.51 6.23
CA LEU A 142 -12.85 25.79 4.99
C LEU A 142 -11.84 26.24 3.94
N TRP A 143 -11.67 25.43 2.90
CA TRP A 143 -10.78 25.73 1.77
C TRP A 143 -11.35 26.86 0.94
N GLY A 144 -10.50 27.87 0.68
CA GLY A 144 -10.84 29.02 -0.16
C GLY A 144 -10.96 28.69 -1.65
N GLY A 145 -10.63 27.46 -2.07
CA GLY A 145 -10.76 26.99 -3.44
C GLY A 145 -9.41 26.79 -4.15
N ALA A 146 -9.48 26.42 -5.43
CA ALA A 146 -8.29 26.05 -6.21
C ALA A 146 -7.27 27.19 -6.40
N ALA A 147 -7.64 28.43 -6.14
CA ALA A 147 -6.71 29.56 -6.17
C ALA A 147 -5.66 29.50 -5.04
N ASP A 148 -5.95 28.79 -3.96
CA ASP A 148 -5.07 28.62 -2.81
C ASP A 148 -4.24 27.33 -2.88
N ASP A 149 -4.39 26.56 -3.96
CA ASP A 149 -3.67 25.31 -4.16
C ASP A 149 -2.19 25.56 -4.49
N ARG A 150 -1.31 24.92 -3.72
CA ARG A 150 0.16 25.05 -3.77
C ARG A 150 0.88 23.71 -3.84
N GLY A 151 0.17 22.60 -4.06
CA GLY A 151 0.79 21.28 -4.23
C GLY A 151 1.72 21.26 -5.43
N GLU A 152 2.93 20.74 -5.27
CA GLU A 152 3.87 20.57 -6.37
C GLU A 152 3.44 19.44 -7.33
N VAL A 153 4.15 19.28 -8.46
CA VAL A 153 3.88 18.17 -9.40
C VAL A 153 3.99 16.84 -8.67
N GLY A 154 2.91 16.06 -8.69
CA GLY A 154 2.80 14.77 -8.01
C GLY A 154 2.50 14.86 -6.51
N ALA A 155 2.33 16.06 -5.95
CA ALA A 155 2.05 16.28 -4.53
C ALA A 155 0.72 16.99 -4.29
N PHE A 156 0.20 16.81 -3.08
CA PHE A 156 -0.75 17.73 -2.46
C PHE A 156 -0.08 18.37 -1.24
N CYS A 157 -0.72 19.39 -0.67
CA CYS A 157 -0.16 20.17 0.41
C CYS A 157 -1.04 20.10 1.67
N ILE A 158 -0.42 20.02 2.84
CA ILE A 158 -1.06 20.28 4.14
C ILE A 158 -0.34 21.43 4.85
N GLU A 159 -1.05 22.48 5.21
CA GLU A 159 -0.52 23.63 5.96
C GLU A 159 -0.96 23.58 7.42
N THR A 160 -0.02 23.74 8.34
CA THR A 160 -0.30 23.82 9.78
C THR A 160 -0.27 25.24 10.31
N GLY A 161 -1.25 25.55 11.16
CA GLY A 161 -1.35 26.83 11.85
C GLY A 161 -0.32 27.04 12.96
N ALA A 162 -0.47 28.17 13.63
CA ALA A 162 0.35 28.59 14.78
C ALA A 162 -0.29 28.27 16.14
N ASP A 163 -1.39 27.55 16.11
CA ASP A 163 -2.36 27.30 17.17
C ASP A 163 -2.01 26.09 18.04
N PHE A 164 -0.89 25.44 17.78
CA PHE A 164 -0.30 24.41 18.63
C PHE A 164 1.23 24.46 18.65
N THR A 165 1.86 23.76 19.59
CA THR A 165 3.30 23.48 19.60
C THR A 165 3.58 22.02 19.27
N TYR A 166 4.82 21.68 18.90
CA TYR A 166 5.18 20.29 18.66
C TYR A 166 5.00 19.41 19.90
N GLU A 167 5.30 19.93 21.10
CA GLU A 167 5.08 19.20 22.36
C GLU A 167 3.60 18.89 22.59
N GLN A 168 2.71 19.84 22.24
CA GLN A 168 1.27 19.60 22.30
C GLN A 168 0.82 18.56 21.28
N ALA A 169 1.35 18.63 20.05
CA ALA A 169 1.06 17.63 19.02
C ALA A 169 1.49 16.23 19.47
N ALA A 170 2.69 16.08 20.02
CA ALA A 170 3.19 14.82 20.55
C ALA A 170 2.35 14.33 21.75
N ALA A 171 2.09 15.20 22.74
CA ALA A 171 1.36 14.83 23.95
C ALA A 171 -0.11 14.46 23.68
N LYS A 172 -0.73 15.06 22.66
CA LYS A 172 -2.13 14.81 22.28
C LYS A 172 -2.26 13.83 21.10
N ASN A 173 -1.15 13.24 20.66
CA ASN A 173 -1.09 12.31 19.53
C ASN A 173 -1.73 12.87 18.25
N PHE A 174 -1.42 14.12 17.92
CA PHE A 174 -1.86 14.74 16.68
C PHE A 174 -1.20 14.02 15.51
N ILE A 175 -1.99 13.79 14.47
CA ILE A 175 -1.50 13.18 13.24
C ILE A 175 -1.96 13.97 12.03
N LEU A 176 -1.07 14.04 11.04
CA LEU A 176 -1.41 14.30 9.65
C LEU A 176 -1.13 13.04 8.83
N GLY A 177 -1.76 12.91 7.68
CA GLY A 177 -1.50 11.76 6.84
C GLY A 177 -2.21 11.75 5.51
N LEU A 178 -2.12 10.58 4.89
CA LEU A 178 -2.73 10.24 3.62
C LEU A 178 -3.62 9.01 3.82
N GLY A 179 -4.78 9.02 3.17
CA GLY A 179 -5.71 7.90 3.11
C GLY A 179 -6.27 7.69 1.71
N LEU A 180 -6.99 6.58 1.54
CA LEU A 180 -7.58 6.15 0.27
C LEU A 180 -9.12 6.07 0.32
N SER A 181 -9.74 6.59 1.38
CA SER A 181 -11.19 6.56 1.55
C SER A 181 -11.69 7.85 2.19
N SER A 182 -12.86 8.29 1.72
CA SER A 182 -13.67 9.33 2.35
C SER A 182 -14.28 8.88 3.68
N SER A 183 -14.36 7.56 3.91
CA SER A 183 -14.95 6.98 5.11
C SER A 183 -13.90 6.30 5.98
N GLY A 184 -14.11 6.29 7.30
CA GLY A 184 -13.28 5.51 8.23
C GLY A 184 -13.63 4.03 8.24
N HIS A 185 -13.89 3.42 7.08
CA HIS A 185 -14.30 2.02 7.02
C HIS A 185 -13.22 1.14 7.67
N GLU A 186 -13.65 0.23 8.53
CA GLU A 186 -12.76 -0.68 9.28
C GLU A 186 -11.89 -1.58 8.40
N LEU A 187 -12.19 -1.66 7.10
CA LEU A 187 -11.53 -2.53 6.13
C LEU A 187 -10.45 -1.80 5.33
N VAL A 188 -10.41 -0.46 5.38
CA VAL A 188 -9.44 0.35 4.64
C VAL A 188 -8.66 1.22 5.62
N GLY A 189 -7.37 0.94 5.71
CA GLY A 189 -6.46 1.64 6.59
C GLY A 189 -5.99 2.98 6.04
N LEU A 190 -5.28 3.72 6.89
CA LEU A 190 -4.48 4.85 6.45
C LEU A 190 -3.39 4.35 5.51
N TYR A 191 -2.94 5.26 4.67
CA TYR A 191 -1.78 5.03 3.84
C TYR A 191 -0.49 5.23 4.66
N ALA A 192 -0.36 6.42 5.25
CA ALA A 192 0.73 6.81 6.13
C ALA A 192 0.27 7.94 7.06
N SER A 193 0.92 8.08 8.21
CA SER A 193 0.71 9.22 9.11
C SER A 193 2.00 9.66 9.79
N PHE A 194 2.01 10.88 10.31
CA PHE A 194 3.15 11.47 11.03
C PHE A 194 2.67 12.55 12.01
N THR A 195 3.53 12.94 12.95
CA THR A 195 3.25 14.01 13.92
C THR A 195 3.56 15.38 13.31
N PRO A 196 2.60 16.33 13.28
CA PRO A 196 2.83 17.64 12.69
C PRO A 196 3.70 18.56 13.56
N VAL A 197 4.46 19.41 12.87
CA VAL A 197 5.11 20.61 13.42
C VAL A 197 4.21 21.82 13.09
N PRO A 198 4.05 22.81 13.98
CA PRO A 198 3.27 24.01 13.68
C PRO A 198 3.93 24.89 12.62
N ARG A 199 3.15 25.79 12.01
CA ARG A 199 3.60 26.78 11.01
C ARG A 199 4.39 26.16 9.84
N THR A 200 3.98 24.98 9.41
CA THR A 200 4.69 24.18 8.42
C THR A 200 3.78 23.85 7.24
N THR A 201 4.32 24.02 6.04
CA THR A 201 3.66 23.64 4.78
C THR A 201 4.30 22.35 4.28
N TYR A 202 3.58 21.24 4.41
CA TYR A 202 4.03 19.92 3.97
C TYR A 202 3.58 19.63 2.54
N GLN A 203 4.53 19.38 1.65
CA GLN A 203 4.30 18.75 0.35
C GLN A 203 4.38 17.24 0.52
N ILE A 204 3.36 16.51 0.04
CA ILE A 204 3.23 15.06 0.24
C ILE A 204 3.07 14.39 -1.12
N TRP A 205 4.03 13.56 -1.50
CA TRP A 205 4.00 12.72 -2.70
C TRP A 205 3.64 11.28 -2.31
N PRO A 206 2.43 10.80 -2.66
CA PRO A 206 2.07 9.40 -2.50
C PRO A 206 3.06 8.49 -3.23
N SER A 207 3.40 7.38 -2.59
CA SER A 207 4.22 6.35 -3.23
C SER A 207 3.41 5.58 -4.28
N LYS A 208 4.12 4.88 -5.17
CA LYS A 208 3.53 3.86 -6.04
C LYS A 208 4.12 2.47 -5.77
N THR A 209 4.84 2.35 -4.67
CA THR A 209 5.49 1.13 -4.19
C THR A 209 4.74 0.61 -2.97
N PHE A 210 4.31 -0.64 -3.04
CA PHE A 210 3.57 -1.33 -1.99
C PHE A 210 4.35 -2.54 -1.50
N TYR A 211 4.02 -2.99 -0.29
CA TYR A 211 4.58 -4.19 0.32
C TYR A 211 3.47 -5.15 0.70
N VAL A 212 3.61 -6.42 0.34
CA VAL A 212 2.73 -7.49 0.80
C VAL A 212 3.44 -8.28 1.89
N VAL A 213 2.81 -8.42 3.04
CA VAL A 213 3.35 -9.16 4.19
C VAL A 213 2.44 -10.36 4.49
N PRO A 214 2.97 -11.60 4.47
CA PRO A 214 2.18 -12.82 4.66
C PRO A 214 1.97 -13.13 6.16
N GLU A 215 1.35 -12.20 6.87
CA GLU A 215 1.07 -12.28 8.31
C GLU A 215 -0.37 -11.90 8.64
N ARG A 216 -0.83 -12.28 9.83
CA ARG A 216 -2.11 -11.80 10.36
C ARG A 216 -1.89 -10.46 11.05
N THR A 217 -2.48 -9.42 10.50
CA THR A 217 -2.37 -8.05 10.99
C THR A 217 -3.73 -7.35 10.89
N GLU A 218 -4.03 -6.46 11.82
CA GLU A 218 -5.23 -5.64 11.78
C GLU A 218 -5.05 -4.45 10.83
N VAL A 219 -6.14 -4.01 10.21
CA VAL A 219 -6.14 -2.77 9.43
C VAL A 219 -5.61 -1.63 10.31
N ASN A 220 -4.85 -0.70 9.72
CA ASN A 220 -4.18 0.40 10.41
C ASN A 220 -2.98 0.05 11.31
N ALA A 221 -2.60 -1.22 11.46
CA ALA A 221 -1.38 -1.54 12.20
C ALA A 221 -0.18 -0.79 11.60
N PRO A 222 0.59 -0.04 12.40
CA PRO A 222 1.71 0.74 11.91
C PRO A 222 2.94 -0.15 11.67
N ARG A 223 3.71 0.19 10.64
CA ARG A 223 5.03 -0.41 10.33
C ARG A 223 5.98 0.68 9.90
N THR A 224 7.23 0.59 10.34
CA THR A 224 8.33 1.42 9.86
C THR A 224 8.92 0.85 8.57
N ALA A 225 9.65 1.66 7.80
CA ALA A 225 10.41 1.17 6.66
C ALA A 225 11.34 -0.04 6.99
N THR A 226 11.87 -0.13 8.22
CA THR A 226 12.72 -1.25 8.63
C THR A 226 11.95 -2.56 8.75
N ASP A 227 10.71 -2.51 9.24
CA ASP A 227 9.87 -3.69 9.43
C ASP A 227 9.48 -4.34 8.09
N LEU A 228 9.44 -3.54 7.02
CA LEU A 228 8.99 -3.97 5.69
C LEU A 228 10.12 -4.49 4.79
N ARG A 229 11.38 -4.52 5.26
CA ARG A 229 12.55 -4.94 4.45
C ARG A 229 12.49 -6.38 3.95
N THR A 230 11.75 -7.25 4.63
CA THR A 230 11.61 -8.68 4.27
C THR A 230 10.31 -8.98 3.53
N ALA A 231 9.47 -7.96 3.32
CA ALA A 231 8.19 -8.04 2.64
C ALA A 231 8.35 -8.18 1.12
N TYR A 232 7.26 -8.49 0.45
CA TYR A 232 7.20 -8.52 -1.01
C TYR A 232 6.95 -7.11 -1.55
N GLU A 233 7.99 -6.49 -2.09
CA GLU A 233 7.89 -5.16 -2.71
C GLU A 233 7.28 -5.24 -4.12
N ILE A 234 6.33 -4.35 -4.39
CA ILE A 234 5.64 -4.20 -5.67
C ILE A 234 5.71 -2.72 -6.05
N ASP A 235 6.47 -2.39 -7.08
CA ASP A 235 6.61 -1.02 -7.59
C ASP A 235 5.83 -0.83 -8.89
N PHE A 236 4.78 -0.01 -8.85
CA PHE A 236 3.96 0.33 -10.01
C PHE A 236 4.52 1.48 -10.86
N THR A 237 5.68 2.06 -10.51
CA THR A 237 6.41 2.97 -11.41
C THR A 237 7.15 2.21 -12.51
N MET A 238 7.54 0.97 -12.24
CA MET A 238 8.16 0.11 -13.24
C MET A 238 7.08 -0.33 -14.24
N ARG A 239 7.28 0.00 -15.53
CA ARG A 239 6.44 -0.49 -16.63
C ARG A 239 6.69 -1.99 -16.83
N LEU A 240 6.12 -2.82 -15.96
CA LEU A 240 6.12 -4.27 -16.14
C LEU A 240 4.67 -4.76 -16.17
N PRO A 241 4.17 -5.25 -17.32
CA PRO A 241 2.91 -5.97 -17.34
C PRO A 241 3.16 -7.33 -16.69
N HIS A 242 2.64 -7.54 -15.48
CA HIS A 242 2.77 -8.76 -14.68
C HIS A 242 4.13 -8.99 -14.01
N VAL A 243 4.19 -8.72 -12.72
CA VAL A 243 5.22 -9.29 -11.83
C VAL A 243 4.63 -10.54 -11.18
N GLN A 244 5.18 -11.72 -11.43
CA GLN A 244 4.95 -12.90 -10.59
C GLN A 244 6.10 -13.01 -9.58
N LEU A 245 5.82 -12.69 -8.32
CA LEU A 245 6.74 -12.95 -7.23
C LEU A 245 6.47 -14.37 -6.70
N GLN A 246 7.45 -15.26 -6.91
CA GLN A 246 7.43 -16.62 -6.38
C GLN A 246 8.57 -16.76 -5.38
N LYS A 247 8.26 -16.86 -4.08
CA LYS A 247 9.25 -17.16 -3.04
C LYS A 247 9.30 -18.67 -2.85
N TYR A 248 10.44 -19.26 -3.17
CA TYR A 248 10.74 -20.63 -2.77
C TYR A 248 11.51 -20.57 -1.45
N VAL A 249 11.01 -21.27 -0.43
CA VAL A 249 11.83 -21.57 0.76
C VAL A 249 12.58 -22.86 0.48
N SER A 250 13.74 -22.79 -0.16
CA SER A 250 14.60 -23.97 -0.32
C SER A 250 15.35 -24.24 0.98
N PHE A 251 15.00 -25.34 1.66
CA PHE A 251 15.87 -25.90 2.70
C PHE A 251 16.96 -26.72 2.00
N SER A 252 18.22 -26.32 2.14
CA SER A 252 19.34 -27.22 1.86
C SER A 252 19.73 -27.90 3.17
N ILE A 253 19.50 -29.21 3.24
CA ILE A 253 20.02 -30.04 4.32
C ILE A 253 21.32 -30.66 3.77
N SER A 254 22.46 -30.06 4.08
CA SER A 254 23.76 -30.71 3.89
C SER A 254 24.01 -31.61 5.09
N TYR A 255 24.01 -32.92 4.86
CA TYR A 255 24.46 -33.88 5.85
C TYR A 255 25.99 -33.91 5.83
N ASP A 256 26.62 -33.35 6.86
CA ASP A 256 27.99 -33.71 7.21
C ASP A 256 27.93 -34.62 8.44
N TRP A 257 28.56 -35.79 8.35
CA TRP A 257 28.40 -36.86 9.36
C TRP A 257 29.25 -36.66 10.62
N THR A 258 29.74 -35.45 10.84
CA THR A 258 30.52 -35.08 12.01
C THR A 258 30.14 -33.67 12.48
N GLU A 259 29.46 -33.64 13.63
CA GLU A 259 29.24 -32.51 14.54
C GLU A 259 28.16 -31.43 14.22
N ARG A 260 27.25 -31.29 15.21
CA ARG A 260 26.26 -30.24 15.51
C ARG A 260 25.82 -29.30 14.37
N VAL A 261 24.62 -29.59 13.87
CA VAL A 261 23.81 -28.78 12.95
C VAL A 261 23.52 -27.37 13.52
N LYS A 262 23.87 -26.33 12.76
CA LYS A 262 23.19 -25.03 12.79
C LYS A 262 22.48 -24.83 11.44
N PRO A 263 21.15 -24.64 11.40
CA PRO A 263 20.47 -24.28 10.17
C PRO A 263 20.76 -22.79 9.84
N GLU A 264 21.33 -22.52 8.66
CA GLU A 264 21.31 -21.19 8.06
C GLU A 264 20.13 -21.09 7.09
N VAL A 265 19.27 -20.09 7.30
CA VAL A 265 18.10 -19.82 6.46
C VAL A 265 18.49 -18.77 5.42
N GLY A 266 18.80 -19.21 4.21
CA GLY A 266 18.96 -18.34 3.04
C GLY A 266 17.63 -18.24 2.27
N CYS A 267 17.29 -17.04 1.79
CA CYS A 267 16.10 -16.84 0.96
C CYS A 267 16.52 -16.29 -0.42
N GLN A 268 16.10 -16.96 -1.50
CA GLN A 268 16.27 -16.47 -2.86
C GLN A 268 14.91 -16.10 -3.46
N VAL A 269 14.81 -14.88 -3.98
CA VAL A 269 13.66 -14.39 -4.74
C VAL A 269 13.99 -14.54 -6.22
N ARG A 270 13.14 -15.24 -6.99
CA ARG A 270 13.29 -15.36 -8.44
C ARG A 270 12.10 -14.67 -9.11
N LEU A 271 12.37 -13.62 -9.87
CA LEU A 271 11.39 -12.95 -10.72
C LEU A 271 11.12 -13.85 -11.94
N ILE A 272 9.87 -14.23 -12.16
CA ILE A 272 9.46 -14.96 -13.36
C ILE A 272 8.63 -14.02 -14.23
N TRP A 273 9.13 -13.75 -15.43
CA TRP A 273 8.43 -13.02 -16.47
C TRP A 273 7.53 -14.00 -17.24
N VAL A 274 6.24 -13.69 -17.34
CA VAL A 274 5.28 -14.50 -18.10
C VAL A 274 4.66 -13.62 -19.18
N GLU A 275 5.11 -13.81 -20.41
CA GLU A 275 4.51 -13.19 -21.58
C GLU A 275 3.14 -13.82 -21.85
N ARG A 276 2.07 -13.01 -21.75
CA ARG A 276 0.72 -13.48 -22.08
C ARG A 276 0.60 -13.53 -23.61
N MET A 277 0.72 -14.71 -24.19
CA MET A 277 0.44 -14.87 -25.62
C MET A 277 -1.04 -14.56 -25.90
N PRO A 278 -1.35 -13.78 -26.96
CA PRO A 278 -2.73 -13.51 -27.33
C PRO A 278 -3.45 -14.82 -27.71
N SER A 279 -4.63 -15.03 -27.12
CA SER A 279 -5.46 -16.18 -27.44
C SER A 279 -5.92 -16.09 -28.89
N GLN A 280 -5.53 -17.07 -29.70
CA GLN A 280 -6.11 -17.34 -31.01
C GLN A 280 -7.58 -17.76 -30.84
N ALA A 281 -8.48 -16.79 -30.77
CA ALA A 281 -9.91 -17.01 -30.81
C ALA A 281 -10.59 -15.84 -31.54
N GLU A 282 -10.21 -15.62 -32.79
CA GLU A 282 -11.00 -14.84 -33.73
C GLU A 282 -10.92 -15.46 -35.12
N LYS A 283 -11.58 -16.62 -35.26
CA LYS A 283 -12.03 -17.17 -36.55
C LYS A 283 -13.34 -17.90 -36.31
N ALA A 284 -14.45 -17.26 -36.65
CA ALA A 284 -15.58 -17.83 -37.39
C ALA A 284 -16.86 -17.03 -37.15
N SER A 285 -17.10 -16.00 -37.96
CA SER A 285 -18.45 -15.65 -38.40
C SER A 285 -18.33 -14.73 -39.61
N ASP A 286 -18.40 -15.29 -40.80
CA ASP A 286 -18.93 -14.61 -41.99
C ASP A 286 -19.20 -15.65 -43.07
N SER A 287 -20.35 -16.31 -42.93
CA SER A 287 -21.00 -17.02 -44.03
C SER A 287 -22.51 -17.10 -43.75
N ASN A 288 -23.23 -16.11 -44.27
CA ASN A 288 -24.64 -16.12 -44.67
C ASN A 288 -24.85 -14.74 -45.35
N GLY A 289 -25.03 -14.59 -46.65
CA GLY A 289 -25.75 -15.41 -47.61
C GLY A 289 -26.89 -14.54 -48.16
N TYR A 290 -26.88 -14.23 -49.46
CA TYR A 290 -28.09 -13.85 -50.18
C TYR A 290 -28.05 -14.48 -51.57
N ALA A 291 -29.14 -15.21 -51.82
CA ALA A 291 -29.63 -15.60 -53.15
C ALA A 291 -30.16 -14.37 -53.90
#